data_AF-A0A2T6DQ25-F1
#
_entry.id   AF-A0A2T6DQ25-F1
#
_cell.length_a   1.000
_cell.length_b   1.000
_cell.length_c   1.000
_cell.angle_alpha   90.00
_cell.angle_beta   90.00
_cell.angle_gamma   90.00
#
_symmetry.space_group_name_H-M   'P 1'
#
loop_
_entity.id
_entity.type
_entity.pdbx_description
1 polymer ?
#
loop_
_entity_poly.entity_id
_entity_poly.type
_entity_poly.pdbx_seq_one_letter_code
_entity_poly.pdbx_strand_id
1 'polypeptide(L)'
;MKKAIKVPYGFKNGELTHISQVPSGQKCGCTCIACGAPLVARKGPKRTHHFGHQSDSQCAETVMHKLGKLFLKQRIDEAIVEGKPVPFRWKCEHCDETHEANLVKKAVRCAEEVSLDSARADLALYDAEGRMFSALEIVVSHNCGRSWAGSAQNRTGAATE
;
A
#
# COMPACT_ATOMS: atom_id res chain seq x y z
N MET A 1 -17.05 -0.66 -20.05
CA MET A 1 -15.58 -0.76 -20.21
C MET A 1 -14.91 -0.53 -18.86
N LYS A 2 -14.05 -1.46 -18.40
CA LYS A 2 -13.33 -1.33 -17.13
C LYS A 2 -12.34 -0.16 -17.22
N LYS A 3 -12.42 0.79 -16.29
CA LYS A 3 -11.51 1.94 -16.23
C LYS A 3 -10.20 1.44 -15.63
N ALA A 4 -9.16 1.27 -16.45
CA ALA A 4 -7.83 0.95 -15.94
C ALA A 4 -7.32 2.10 -15.06
N ILE A 5 -6.96 1.79 -13.82
CA ILE A 5 -6.37 2.76 -12.88
C ILE A 5 -5.11 3.34 -13.49
N LYS A 6 -4.93 4.65 -13.30
CA LYS A 6 -3.86 5.44 -13.89
C LYS A 6 -2.80 5.70 -12.82
N VAL A 7 -1.64 5.05 -12.95
CA VAL A 7 -0.52 5.13 -12.00
C VAL A 7 0.25 6.44 -12.22
N PRO A 8 0.32 7.34 -11.22
CA PRO A 8 0.99 8.63 -11.38
C PRO A 8 2.40 8.68 -10.78
N TYR A 9 2.90 7.59 -10.19
CA TYR A 9 4.21 7.51 -9.56
C TYR A 9 5.13 6.50 -10.25
N GLY A 10 6.43 6.81 -10.27
CA GLY A 10 7.51 5.95 -10.72
C GLY A 10 8.79 6.31 -9.97
N PHE A 11 9.82 5.47 -10.04
CA PHE A 11 11.13 5.82 -9.47
C PHE A 11 11.95 6.63 -10.48
N LYS A 12 12.64 7.66 -10.03
CA LYS A 12 13.68 8.36 -10.78
C LYS A 12 14.91 8.46 -9.90
N ASN A 13 16.04 7.89 -10.34
CA ASN A 13 17.27 7.83 -9.54
C ASN A 13 17.07 7.22 -8.13
N GLY A 14 16.14 6.26 -8.00
CA GLY A 14 15.80 5.64 -6.72
C GLY A 14 14.75 6.38 -5.89
N GLU A 15 14.32 7.59 -6.30
CA GLU A 15 13.37 8.40 -5.55
C GLU A 15 11.95 8.32 -6.13
N LEU A 16 10.96 8.21 -5.25
CA LEU A 16 9.55 8.17 -5.67
C LEU A 16 9.15 9.53 -6.25
N THR A 17 8.89 9.55 -7.55
CA THR A 17 8.64 10.78 -8.31
C THR A 17 7.22 10.78 -8.85
N HIS A 18 6.48 11.85 -8.59
CA HIS A 18 5.16 12.07 -9.19
C HIS A 18 5.30 12.53 -10.65
N ILE A 19 4.40 12.07 -11.53
CA ILE A 19 4.47 12.35 -12.96
C ILE A 19 4.48 13.85 -13.28
N SER A 20 3.88 14.71 -12.45
CA SER A 20 3.93 16.16 -12.67
C SER A 20 5.36 16.71 -12.73
N GLN A 21 6.31 16.09 -12.03
CA GLN A 21 7.68 16.56 -11.83
C GLN A 21 8.66 16.16 -12.94
N VAL A 22 8.22 15.39 -13.94
CA VAL A 22 9.09 14.86 -15.01
C VAL A 22 8.66 15.34 -16.40
N PRO A 23 9.55 15.42 -17.39
CA PRO A 23 9.13 15.71 -18.76
C PRO A 23 8.24 14.59 -19.33
N SER A 24 7.48 14.90 -20.38
CA SER A 24 6.65 13.90 -21.07
C SER A 24 7.50 12.88 -21.85
N GLY A 25 6.91 11.72 -22.11
CA GLY A 25 7.52 10.66 -22.89
C GLY A 25 8.62 9.90 -22.15
N GLN A 26 9.52 9.27 -22.90
CA GLN A 26 10.65 8.49 -22.37
C GLN A 26 11.73 9.36 -21.71
N LYS A 27 11.74 10.67 -22.03
CA LYS A 27 12.65 11.64 -21.40
C LYS A 27 12.44 11.77 -19.89
N CYS A 28 11.36 11.20 -19.33
CA CYS A 28 11.13 11.18 -17.89
C CYS A 28 12.24 10.47 -17.11
N GLY A 29 12.89 9.47 -17.72
CA GLY A 29 13.93 8.66 -17.07
C GLY A 29 13.42 7.85 -15.89
N CYS A 30 12.11 7.57 -15.81
CA CYS A 30 11.51 6.87 -14.70
C CYS A 30 11.47 5.35 -14.91
N THR A 31 11.46 4.59 -13.83
CA THR A 31 11.31 3.14 -13.79
C THR A 31 10.11 2.72 -12.94
N CYS A 32 9.57 1.54 -13.24
CA CYS A 32 8.43 0.97 -12.54
C CYS A 32 8.79 0.55 -11.12
N ILE A 33 7.93 0.92 -10.16
CA ILE A 33 8.10 0.60 -8.74
C ILE A 33 7.98 -0.92 -8.49
N ALA A 34 7.27 -1.64 -9.35
CA ALA A 34 7.07 -3.08 -9.21
C ALA A 34 8.16 -3.92 -9.87
N CYS A 35 8.52 -3.61 -11.13
CA CYS A 35 9.40 -4.47 -11.94
C CYS A 35 10.71 -3.80 -12.37
N GLY A 36 10.91 -2.52 -12.07
CA GLY A 36 12.10 -1.77 -12.48
C GLY A 36 12.17 -1.40 -13.96
N ALA A 37 11.21 -1.83 -14.79
CA ALA A 37 11.22 -1.55 -16.22
C ALA A 37 11.05 -0.05 -16.53
N PRO A 38 11.65 0.47 -17.62
CA PRO A 38 11.48 1.86 -18.04
C PRO A 38 10.01 2.25 -18.27
N LEU A 39 9.66 3.46 -17.85
CA LEU A 39 8.33 4.04 -17.98
C LEU A 39 8.31 5.16 -19.03
N VAL A 40 7.11 5.39 -19.57
CA VAL A 40 6.77 6.51 -20.44
C VAL A 40 5.79 7.41 -19.70
N ALA A 41 6.16 8.68 -19.50
CA ALA A 41 5.26 9.68 -18.92
C ALA A 41 4.22 10.13 -19.96
N ARG A 42 3.00 9.58 -19.88
CA ARG A 42 1.88 9.93 -20.78
C ARG A 42 1.17 11.16 -20.24
N LYS A 43 1.53 12.33 -20.79
CA LYS A 43 0.93 13.63 -20.46
C LYS A 43 0.14 14.19 -21.64
N GLY A 44 -0.96 14.89 -21.37
CA GLY A 44 -1.76 15.50 -22.41
C GLY A 44 -3.08 16.07 -21.89
N PRO A 45 -3.72 16.98 -22.63
CA PRO A 45 -4.85 17.76 -22.15
C PRO A 45 -6.15 16.96 -21.96
N LYS A 46 -6.28 15.79 -22.63
CA LYS A 46 -7.52 15.00 -22.64
C LYS A 46 -7.57 13.87 -21.61
N ARG A 47 -6.42 13.41 -21.09
CA ARG A 47 -6.35 12.22 -20.23
C ARG A 47 -5.50 12.54 -19.01
N THR A 48 -5.90 12.02 -17.85
CA THR A 48 -5.11 12.08 -16.62
C THR A 48 -3.68 11.62 -16.88
N HIS A 49 -2.72 12.43 -16.44
CA HIS A 49 -1.30 12.11 -16.56
C HIS A 49 -1.00 10.81 -15.81
N HIS A 50 -0.35 9.87 -16.48
CA HIS A 50 0.06 8.61 -15.89
C HIS A 50 1.32 8.05 -16.54
N PHE A 51 2.02 7.21 -15.78
CA PHE A 51 3.05 6.38 -16.35
C PHE A 51 2.43 5.16 -17.03
N GLY A 52 3.06 4.74 -18.12
CA GLY A 52 2.80 3.46 -18.75
C GLY A 52 4.11 2.79 -19.11
N HIS A 53 4.10 1.46 -19.16
CA HIS A 53 5.24 0.72 -19.70
C HIS A 53 5.34 0.92 -21.20
N GLN A 54 6.57 0.82 -21.71
CA GLN A 54 6.85 0.86 -23.15
C GLN A 54 6.35 -0.42 -23.85
N SER A 55 6.45 -1.57 -23.17
CA SER A 55 5.92 -2.87 -23.58
C SER A 55 4.74 -3.30 -22.71
N ASP A 56 3.93 -4.23 -23.20
CA ASP A 56 2.84 -4.80 -22.42
C ASP A 56 3.39 -5.51 -21.18
N SER A 57 3.01 -5.01 -20.02
CA SER A 57 3.31 -5.60 -18.73
C SER A 57 2.14 -5.37 -17.77
N GLN A 58 1.79 -6.41 -17.02
CA GLN A 58 0.68 -6.39 -16.08
C GLN A 58 1.19 -6.12 -14.66
N CYS A 59 1.69 -4.91 -14.43
CA CYS A 59 2.18 -4.51 -13.10
C CYS A 59 1.23 -3.58 -12.34
N ALA A 60 0.07 -3.21 -12.91
CA ALA A 60 -0.77 -2.16 -12.33
C ALA A 60 -1.20 -2.47 -10.88
N GLU A 61 -1.64 -3.70 -10.61
CA GLU A 61 -2.04 -4.15 -9.28
C GLU A 61 -0.85 -4.16 -8.30
N THR A 62 0.28 -4.71 -8.72
CA THR A 62 1.52 -4.74 -7.92
C THR A 62 2.03 -3.33 -7.62
N VAL A 63 1.93 -2.40 -8.57
CA VAL A 63 2.33 -1.01 -8.35
C VAL A 63 1.40 -0.34 -7.34
N MET A 64 0.08 -0.56 -7.44
CA MET A 64 -0.89 -0.04 -6.46
C MET A 64 -0.62 -0.57 -5.06
N HIS A 65 -0.36 -1.87 -4.93
CA HIS A 65 -0.07 -2.52 -3.66
C HIS A 65 1.19 -1.94 -3.02
N LYS A 66 2.28 -1.83 -3.81
CA LYS A 66 3.55 -1.23 -3.36
C LYS A 66 3.40 0.25 -2.99
N LEU A 67 2.64 1.03 -3.77
CA LEU A 67 2.37 2.43 -3.44
C LEU A 67 1.54 2.57 -2.16
N GLY A 68 0.51 1.74 -1.99
CA GLY A 68 -0.31 1.69 -0.77
C GLY A 68 0.55 1.42 0.46
N LYS A 69 1.43 0.41 0.38
CA LYS A 69 2.41 0.09 1.42
C LYS A 69 3.30 1.27 1.77
N LEU A 70 3.96 1.83 0.75
CA LEU A 70 4.90 2.92 0.92
C LEU A 70 4.26 4.13 1.61
N PHE A 71 3.11 4.59 1.12
CA PHE A 71 2.44 5.76 1.68
C PHE A 71 1.86 5.51 3.07
N LEU A 72 1.29 4.33 3.31
CA LEU A 72 0.78 3.99 4.63
C LEU A 72 1.92 3.90 5.65
N LYS A 73 3.03 3.26 5.28
CA LYS A 73 4.23 3.21 6.11
C LYS A 73 4.76 4.60 6.42
N GLN A 74 4.96 5.43 5.39
CA GLN A 74 5.43 6.81 5.58
C GLN A 74 4.53 7.56 6.57
N ARG A 75 3.21 7.48 6.38
CA ARG A 75 2.24 8.15 7.26
C ARG A 75 2.29 7.63 8.71
N ILE A 76 2.53 6.33 8.89
CA ILE A 76 2.68 5.69 10.21
C ILE A 76 3.99 6.13 10.87
N ASP A 77 5.12 6.07 10.15
CA ASP A 77 6.43 6.46 10.66
C ASP A 77 6.43 7.94 11.10
N GLU A 78 5.88 8.83 10.27
CA GLU A 78 5.68 10.25 10.62
C GLU A 78 4.80 10.41 11.87
N ALA A 79 3.69 9.67 11.96
CA ALA A 79 2.82 9.72 13.14
C ALA A 79 3.50 9.26 14.43
N ILE A 80 4.33 8.22 14.36
CA ILE A 80 5.10 7.72 15.50
C ILE A 80 6.08 8.79 15.98
N VAL A 81 6.83 9.40 15.05
CA VAL A 81 7.81 10.46 15.37
C VAL A 81 7.14 11.71 15.95
N GLU A 82 6.02 12.13 15.36
CA GLU A 82 5.31 13.33 15.78
C GLU A 82 4.38 13.12 16.98
N GLY A 83 4.19 11.87 17.42
CA GLY A 83 3.21 11.51 18.46
C GLY A 83 1.75 11.79 18.05
N LYS A 84 1.45 11.83 16.74
CA LYS A 84 0.11 12.11 16.23
C LYS A 84 -0.70 10.84 16.07
N PRO A 85 -1.99 10.83 16.45
CA PRO A 85 -2.83 9.66 16.28
C PRO A 85 -3.09 9.36 14.79
N VAL A 86 -3.20 8.06 14.49
CA VAL A 86 -3.70 7.54 13.22
C VAL A 86 -5.00 6.80 13.53
N PRO A 87 -6.15 7.51 13.55
CA PRO A 87 -7.43 6.88 13.84
C PRO A 87 -7.80 5.91 12.71
N PHE A 88 -8.28 4.74 13.08
CA PHE A 88 -8.85 3.78 12.15
C PHE A 88 -10.15 3.22 12.72
N ARG A 89 -11.04 2.81 11.80
CA ARG A 89 -12.33 2.21 12.13
C ARG A 89 -12.44 0.86 11.48
N TRP A 90 -13.03 -0.10 12.17
CA TRP A 90 -13.31 -1.42 11.62
C TRP A 90 -14.65 -1.95 12.10
N LYS A 91 -15.29 -2.75 11.25
CA LYS A 91 -16.45 -3.55 11.60
C LYS A 91 -15.93 -4.80 12.32
N CYS A 92 -16.42 -5.05 13.53
CA CYS A 92 -16.04 -6.22 14.32
C CYS A 92 -16.89 -7.41 13.93
N GLU A 93 -16.26 -8.54 13.57
CA GLU A 93 -16.99 -9.76 13.26
C GLU A 93 -17.51 -10.49 14.50
N HIS A 94 -17.02 -10.14 15.70
CA HIS A 94 -17.41 -10.79 16.95
C HIS A 94 -18.65 -10.17 17.60
N CYS A 95 -18.76 -8.84 17.60
CA CYS A 95 -19.88 -8.12 18.21
C CYS A 95 -20.77 -7.37 17.21
N ASP A 96 -20.45 -7.39 15.91
CA ASP A 96 -21.15 -6.69 14.84
C ASP A 96 -21.18 -5.14 14.94
N GLU A 97 -20.45 -4.57 15.91
CA GLU A 97 -20.31 -3.12 16.07
C GLU A 97 -19.15 -2.56 15.23
N THR A 98 -19.15 -1.22 15.05
CA THR A 98 -18.00 -0.50 14.50
C THR A 98 -17.16 0.04 15.64
N HIS A 99 -15.89 -0.34 15.69
CA HIS A 99 -14.95 0.21 16.65
C HIS A 99 -14.06 1.28 16.00
N GLU A 100 -13.49 2.13 16.85
CA GLU A 100 -12.47 3.11 16.48
C GLU A 100 -11.28 2.96 17.43
N ALA A 101 -10.07 3.05 16.90
CA ALA A 101 -8.85 3.06 17.70
C ALA A 101 -7.75 3.90 17.05
N ASN A 102 -6.73 4.26 17.82
CA ASN A 102 -5.51 4.84 17.30
C ASN A 102 -4.53 3.72 16.93
N LEU A 103 -4.24 3.57 15.64
CA LEU A 103 -3.37 2.54 15.08
C LEU A 103 -1.97 2.57 15.68
N VAL A 104 -1.45 3.77 15.97
CA VAL A 104 -0.09 3.98 16.47
C VAL A 104 -0.02 4.17 17.99
N LYS A 105 -1.10 3.84 18.74
CA LYS A 105 -1.23 4.15 20.18
C LYS A 105 0.00 3.79 21.03
N LYS A 106 0.65 2.66 20.73
CA LYS A 106 1.86 2.20 21.42
C LYS A 106 3.01 1.85 20.44
N ALA A 107 2.89 2.25 19.17
CA ALA A 107 3.88 1.92 18.17
C ALA A 107 5.13 2.77 18.35
N VAL A 108 6.29 2.11 18.39
CA VAL A 108 7.61 2.77 18.28
C VAL A 108 8.29 2.45 16.95
N ARG A 109 7.77 1.46 16.21
CA ARG A 109 8.35 0.98 14.96
C ARG A 109 7.30 0.39 14.04
N CYS A 110 7.40 0.71 12.74
CA CYS A 110 6.67 0.07 11.66
C CYS A 110 7.63 -0.67 10.72
N ALA A 111 7.47 -1.98 10.60
CA ALA A 111 8.27 -2.85 9.74
C ALA A 111 7.49 -3.26 8.49
N GLU A 112 8.19 -3.49 7.39
CA GLU A 112 7.60 -3.98 6.14
C GLU A 112 7.79 -5.48 6.01
N GLU A 113 6.82 -6.13 5.35
CA GLU A 113 7.02 -7.44 4.72
C GLU A 113 7.48 -8.52 5.72
N VAL A 114 6.89 -8.51 6.92
CA VAL A 114 7.27 -9.34 8.07
C VAL A 114 6.66 -10.73 7.93
N SER A 115 7.51 -11.76 8.01
CA SER A 115 7.09 -13.15 8.05
C SER A 115 6.41 -13.49 9.38
N LEU A 116 5.24 -14.11 9.28
CA LEU A 116 4.48 -14.74 10.36
C LEU A 116 4.44 -16.25 10.12
N ASP A 117 3.98 -17.04 11.10
CA ASP A 117 3.96 -18.50 11.02
C ASP A 117 3.25 -19.06 9.77
N SER A 118 2.15 -18.41 9.34
CA SER A 118 1.35 -18.86 8.20
C SER A 118 1.10 -17.79 7.14
N ALA A 119 1.71 -16.62 7.26
CA ALA A 119 1.43 -15.48 6.40
C ALA A 119 2.62 -14.50 6.36
N ARG A 120 2.54 -13.50 5.50
CA ARG A 120 3.44 -12.35 5.51
C ARG A 120 2.61 -11.09 5.65
N ALA A 121 2.89 -10.29 6.66
CA ALA A 121 2.23 -9.01 6.83
C ALA A 121 2.91 -7.96 5.94
N ASP A 122 2.10 -7.20 5.19
CA ASP A 122 2.60 -6.05 4.44
C ASP A 122 3.28 -5.02 5.36
N LEU A 123 2.65 -4.72 6.50
CA LEU A 123 3.22 -3.89 7.56
C LEU A 123 2.97 -4.52 8.94
N ALA A 124 3.91 -4.34 9.87
CA ALA A 124 3.77 -4.78 11.26
C ALA A 124 4.21 -3.68 12.24
N LEU A 125 3.46 -3.51 13.32
CA LEU A 125 3.70 -2.51 14.36
C LEU A 125 4.21 -3.16 15.65
N TYR A 126 5.23 -2.55 16.23
CA TYR A 126 5.91 -3.02 17.43
C TYR A 126 5.87 -1.96 18.53
N ASP A 127 5.74 -2.42 19.77
CA ASP A 127 5.87 -1.58 20.96
C ASP A 127 7.32 -1.46 21.45
N ALA A 128 7.52 -0.69 22.52
CA ALA A 128 8.83 -0.39 23.10
C ALA A 128 9.56 -1.64 23.61
N GLU A 129 8.83 -2.69 23.97
CA GLU A 129 9.39 -3.98 24.40
C GLU A 129 9.76 -4.87 23.21
N GLY A 130 9.53 -4.40 21.97
CA GLY A 130 9.80 -5.16 20.76
C GLY A 130 8.73 -6.20 20.43
N ARG A 131 7.56 -6.15 21.08
CA ARG A 131 6.46 -7.08 20.79
C ARG A 131 5.63 -6.57 19.63
N MET A 132 5.37 -7.45 18.66
CA MET A 132 4.42 -7.15 17.59
C MET A 132 3.00 -7.16 18.16
N PHE A 133 2.23 -6.10 17.92
CA PHE A 133 0.86 -6.01 18.41
C PHE A 133 -0.18 -5.76 17.31
N SER A 134 0.27 -5.45 16.09
CA SER A 134 -0.62 -5.27 14.94
C SER A 134 0.11 -5.69 13.66
N ALA A 135 -0.60 -6.42 12.81
CA ALA A 135 -0.19 -6.78 11.46
C ALA A 135 -1.26 -6.24 10.49
N LEU A 136 -0.81 -5.62 9.41
CA LEU A 136 -1.66 -5.00 8.40
C LEU A 136 -1.39 -5.66 7.06
N GLU A 137 -2.46 -6.01 6.36
CA GLU A 137 -2.44 -6.48 4.97
C GLU A 137 -3.17 -5.45 4.10
N ILE A 138 -2.51 -5.01 3.03
CA ILE A 138 -3.06 -4.05 2.08
C ILE A 138 -3.67 -4.84 0.93
N VAL A 139 -4.98 -4.79 0.83
CA VAL A 139 -5.69 -5.52 -0.23
C VAL A 139 -5.96 -4.58 -1.41
N VAL A 140 -5.48 -4.95 -2.60
CA VAL A 140 -5.88 -4.31 -3.86
C VAL A 140 -6.89 -5.21 -4.56
N SER A 141 -8.17 -5.01 -4.29
CA SER A 141 -9.21 -5.79 -4.97
C SER A 141 -9.55 -5.20 -6.34
N HIS A 142 -9.51 -6.04 -7.38
CA HIS A 142 -10.31 -5.81 -8.57
C HIS A 142 -11.56 -6.71 -8.47
N ASN A 143 -12.77 -6.15 -8.55
CA ASN A 143 -13.96 -6.99 -8.71
C ASN A 143 -13.98 -7.49 -10.17
N CYS A 144 -13.42 -8.67 -10.44
CA CYS A 144 -13.65 -9.41 -11.67
C CYS A 144 -14.29 -10.75 -11.28
N GLY A 145 -15.53 -10.94 -11.73
CA GLY A 145 -16.39 -12.05 -11.35
C GLY A 145 -15.69 -13.40 -11.36
N ARG A 146 -15.43 -13.90 -10.16
CA ARG A 146 -15.62 -15.30 -9.79
C ARG A 146 -16.33 -15.25 -8.44
N SER A 147 -17.40 -16.02 -8.36
CA SER A 147 -18.22 -16.22 -7.16
C SER A 147 -17.38 -16.20 -5.89
N TRP A 148 -17.63 -15.21 -5.04
CA TRP A 148 -17.08 -15.13 -3.70
C TRP A 148 -17.69 -16.27 -2.88
N ALA A 149 -16.89 -17.31 -2.67
CA ALA A 149 -17.10 -18.33 -1.64
C ALA A 149 -15.73 -18.51 -0.96
N GLY A 150 -15.47 -17.68 0.04
CA GLY A 150 -14.19 -17.68 0.74
C GLY A 150 -14.09 -16.46 1.65
N SER A 151 -14.37 -16.69 2.93
CA SER A 151 -14.29 -15.75 4.04
C SER A 151 -13.00 -14.92 4.01
N ALA A 152 -13.15 -13.62 4.21
CA ALA A 152 -12.06 -12.80 4.72
C ALA A 152 -11.67 -13.38 6.08
N GLN A 153 -10.64 -14.21 6.14
CA GLN A 153 -10.08 -14.66 7.42
C GLN A 153 -9.18 -13.53 7.94
N ASN A 154 -9.79 -12.56 8.63
CA ASN A 154 -9.06 -11.79 9.62
C ASN A 154 -8.67 -12.76 10.74
N ARG A 155 -7.49 -13.38 10.65
CA ARG A 155 -6.89 -14.06 11.80
C ARG A 155 -6.24 -13.02 12.69
N THR A 156 -7.04 -12.40 13.55
CA THR A 156 -6.54 -11.79 14.78
C THR A 156 -6.09 -12.92 15.69
N GLY A 157 -4.79 -13.23 15.66
CA GLY A 157 -4.16 -14.01 16.71
C GLY A 157 -4.17 -13.19 17.98
N ALA A 158 -5.09 -13.52 18.90
CA ALA A 158 -5.00 -13.07 20.28
C ALA A 158 -3.77 -13.73 20.91
N ALA A 159 -2.69 -12.98 21.08
CA ALA A 159 -1.64 -13.36 22.01
C ALA A 159 -2.13 -12.96 23.42
N THR A 160 -2.75 -13.90 24.11
CA THR A 160 -2.94 -13.86 25.57
C THR A 160 -1.69 -14.42 26.23
N GLU A 161 -1.02 -13.61 27.04
CA GLU A 161 -0.52 -13.97 28.38
C GLU A 161 -0.67 -12.74 29.29
#